data_AF-A0A2M9R4S4-F1
#
_entry.id   AF-A0A2M9R4S4-F1
#
_cell.length_a   1.000
_cell.length_b   1.000
_cell.length_c   1.000
_cell.angle_alpha   90.00
_cell.angle_beta   90.00
_cell.angle_gamma   90.00
#
_symmetry.space_group_name_H-M   'P 1'
#
loop_
_entity.id
_entity.type
_entity.pdbx_description
1 polymer ?
#
loop_
_entity_poly.entity_id
_entity_poly.type
_entity_poly.pdbx_seq_one_letter_code
_entity_poly.pdbx_strand_id
1 'polypeptide(L)'
;MLKNLIYIPYYIIKTPRATFIKNVKYVSKKEKKSFITILFDIIKCSVVHSTSFMDYFLLRFFNKTEEERKEYAGTGFMYEYQLKMNPIHSRKILSDKVEFFRHFNQSIGREWYILSEFSQNRNYIIALLQRSKKIVLKDSKGQAGKEVEVINSISYDALVSYMIQRKFDLIEEFVYQHDNLQKLAPRGLNTIRIITQINKNKEVDIIGTILRLSIDSNTDNLSVGNAAASIDLMSGKVDRKAVYGDFTKNDIEIHPISGVRIVDFKIPFWEESIKLVKDAALNSLDNKSIGWDVAITNNGPILIEGNHNWGRTLWQLPVNKGLKKVLDQYV
;
A
#
# COMPACT_ATOMS: atom_id res chain seq x y z
N MET A 1 8.29 20.89 -19.45
CA MET A 1 9.07 19.86 -20.17
C MET A 1 10.53 19.79 -19.73
N LEU A 2 11.32 20.89 -19.71
CA LEU A 2 12.75 20.81 -19.33
C LEU A 2 13.02 20.32 -17.91
N LYS A 3 12.15 20.63 -16.92
CA LYS A 3 12.31 20.15 -15.53
C LYS A 3 12.36 18.61 -15.43
N ASN A 4 11.68 17.90 -16.33
CA ASN A 4 11.63 16.43 -16.30
C ASN A 4 12.91 15.77 -16.83
N LEU A 5 13.68 16.46 -17.69
CA LEU A 5 14.93 15.94 -18.24
C LEU A 5 15.98 15.69 -17.14
N ILE A 6 15.94 16.50 -16.07
CA ILE A 6 16.85 16.41 -14.92
C ILE A 6 16.71 15.06 -14.19
N TYR A 7 15.53 14.41 -14.25
CA TYR A 7 15.30 13.12 -13.59
C TYR A 7 15.74 11.91 -14.44
N ILE A 8 16.09 12.09 -15.71
CA ILE A 8 16.48 10.97 -16.59
C ILE A 8 17.73 10.22 -16.05
N PRO A 9 18.83 10.90 -15.67
CA PRO A 9 19.98 10.21 -15.05
C PRO A 9 19.59 9.44 -13.79
N TYR A 10 18.73 10.02 -12.96
CA TYR A 10 18.21 9.37 -11.75
C TYR A 10 17.43 8.10 -12.10
N TYR A 11 16.55 8.14 -13.11
CA TYR A 11 15.79 6.97 -13.55
C TYR A 11 16.69 5.89 -14.15
N ILE A 12 17.74 6.25 -14.91
CA ILE A 12 18.73 5.29 -15.41
C ILE A 12 19.40 4.55 -14.24
N ILE A 13 19.82 5.28 -13.21
CA ILE A 13 20.53 4.71 -12.05
C ILE A 13 19.60 3.85 -11.19
N LYS A 14 18.37 4.30 -10.95
CA LYS A 14 17.43 3.63 -10.02
C LYS A 14 16.63 2.50 -10.66
N THR A 15 16.57 2.40 -11.98
CA THR A 15 15.82 1.34 -12.66
C THR A 15 16.50 -0.02 -12.51
N PRO A 16 15.81 -1.05 -11.99
CA PRO A 16 16.37 -2.39 -11.90
C PRO A 16 16.62 -2.99 -13.29
N ARG A 17 17.88 -3.09 -13.70
CA ARG A 17 18.28 -3.46 -15.08
C ARG A 17 17.70 -4.81 -15.52
N ALA A 18 17.76 -5.84 -14.68
CA ALA A 18 17.26 -7.18 -15.00
C ALA A 18 15.74 -7.17 -15.28
N THR A 19 14.96 -6.55 -14.38
CA THR A 19 13.51 -6.41 -14.53
C THR A 19 13.15 -5.56 -15.75
N PHE A 20 13.87 -4.45 -15.98
CA PHE A 20 13.67 -3.59 -17.14
C PHE A 20 13.87 -4.35 -18.46
N ILE A 21 14.99 -5.07 -18.60
CA ILE A 21 15.29 -5.86 -19.81
C ILE A 21 14.22 -6.94 -20.03
N LYS A 22 13.82 -7.65 -18.97
CA LYS A 22 12.73 -8.64 -19.04
C LYS A 22 11.45 -8.01 -19.57
N ASN A 23 11.07 -6.85 -19.04
CA ASN A 23 9.84 -6.14 -19.43
C ASN A 23 9.90 -5.64 -20.87
N VAL A 24 11.03 -5.06 -21.32
CA VAL A 24 11.20 -4.63 -22.71
C VAL A 24 11.09 -5.83 -23.66
N LYS A 25 11.73 -6.96 -23.36
CA LYS A 25 11.64 -8.18 -24.19
C LYS A 25 10.19 -8.66 -24.31
N TYR A 26 9.44 -8.66 -23.22
CA TYR A 26 8.03 -9.04 -23.24
C TYR A 26 7.20 -8.08 -24.11
N VAL A 27 7.34 -6.76 -23.91
CA VAL A 27 6.62 -5.76 -24.70
C VAL A 27 7.02 -5.82 -26.18
N SER A 28 8.30 -6.01 -26.47
CA SER A 28 8.81 -6.16 -27.84
C SER A 28 8.14 -7.33 -28.57
N LYS A 29 8.04 -8.48 -27.92
CA LYS A 29 7.34 -9.66 -28.48
C LYS A 29 5.84 -9.41 -28.64
N LYS A 30 5.20 -8.81 -27.63
CA LYS A 30 3.74 -8.60 -27.61
C LYS A 30 3.27 -7.55 -28.60
N GLU A 31 3.95 -6.40 -28.63
CA GLU A 31 3.59 -5.24 -29.46
C GLU A 31 4.29 -5.25 -30.83
N LYS A 32 5.15 -6.24 -31.11
CA LYS A 32 5.96 -6.35 -32.32
C LYS A 32 6.81 -5.08 -32.59
N LYS A 33 7.32 -4.45 -31.52
CA LYS A 33 8.17 -3.25 -31.57
C LYS A 33 9.62 -3.57 -31.27
N SER A 34 10.56 -2.87 -31.91
CA SER A 34 11.99 -3.03 -31.62
C SER A 34 12.34 -2.52 -30.21
N PHE A 35 13.44 -3.02 -29.64
CA PHE A 35 13.97 -2.52 -28.36
C PHE A 35 14.19 -1.00 -28.38
N ILE A 36 14.76 -0.49 -29.47
CA ILE A 36 15.08 0.93 -29.65
C ILE A 36 13.80 1.77 -29.67
N THR A 37 12.77 1.32 -30.41
CA THR A 37 11.46 1.99 -30.45
C THR A 37 10.82 2.08 -29.07
N ILE A 38 10.87 1.01 -28.29
CA ILE A 38 10.33 0.98 -26.92
C ILE A 38 11.13 1.92 -26.01
N LEU A 39 12.46 1.92 -26.12
CA LEU A 39 13.31 2.80 -25.31
C LEU A 39 13.03 4.28 -25.59
N PHE A 40 12.88 4.67 -26.86
CA PHE A 40 12.49 6.04 -27.22
C PHE A 40 11.11 6.41 -26.67
N ASP A 41 10.13 5.51 -26.75
CA ASP A 41 8.79 5.76 -26.18
C ASP A 41 8.83 5.91 -24.65
N ILE A 42 9.65 5.11 -23.96
CA ILE A 42 9.88 5.24 -22.50
C ILE A 42 10.47 6.60 -22.14
N ILE A 43 11.50 7.05 -22.88
CA ILE A 43 12.14 8.35 -22.65
C ILE A 43 11.14 9.48 -22.94
N LYS A 44 10.40 9.40 -24.05
CA LYS A 44 9.33 10.35 -24.39
C LYS A 44 8.32 10.42 -23.25
N CYS A 45 7.82 9.28 -22.77
CA CYS A 45 6.86 9.25 -21.67
C CYS A 45 7.41 9.89 -20.40
N SER A 46 8.69 9.63 -20.08
CA SER A 46 9.34 10.21 -18.90
C SER A 46 9.41 11.74 -18.97
N VAL A 47 9.67 12.29 -20.17
CA VAL A 47 9.77 13.74 -20.38
C VAL A 47 8.39 14.41 -20.44
N VAL A 48 7.42 13.79 -21.12
CA VAL A 48 6.09 14.38 -21.37
C VAL A 48 5.13 14.15 -20.19
N HIS A 49 5.12 12.95 -19.62
CA HIS A 49 4.13 12.51 -18.61
C HIS A 49 4.70 12.44 -17.19
N SER A 50 5.94 12.88 -16.96
CA SER A 50 6.61 12.83 -15.65
C SER A 50 6.61 11.42 -15.04
N THR A 51 6.78 10.40 -15.87
CA THR A 51 6.84 9.00 -15.45
C THR A 51 8.27 8.53 -15.21
N SER A 52 8.46 7.56 -14.32
CA SER A 52 9.70 6.78 -14.29
C SER A 52 9.75 5.78 -15.47
N PHE A 53 10.90 5.14 -15.71
CA PHE A 53 10.97 4.10 -16.73
C PHE A 53 10.11 2.89 -16.41
N MET A 54 9.95 2.56 -15.13
CA MET A 54 9.12 1.43 -14.70
C MET A 54 7.63 1.73 -14.81
N ASP A 55 7.21 3.00 -14.70
CA ASP A 55 5.82 3.40 -14.89
C ASP A 55 5.29 3.03 -16.28
N TYR A 56 6.14 3.11 -17.31
CA TYR A 56 5.75 2.73 -18.66
C TYR A 56 5.19 1.31 -18.73
N PHE A 57 5.78 0.39 -17.96
CA PHE A 57 5.33 -1.00 -17.88
C PHE A 57 4.19 -1.17 -16.90
N LEU A 58 4.32 -0.60 -15.69
CA LEU A 58 3.34 -0.74 -14.61
C LEU A 58 1.97 -0.17 -14.99
N LEU A 59 1.95 0.98 -15.68
CA LEU A 59 0.73 1.62 -16.16
C LEU A 59 0.33 1.17 -17.58
N ARG A 60 1.05 0.17 -18.12
CA ARG A 60 0.83 -0.44 -19.44
C ARG A 60 0.84 0.59 -20.59
N PHE A 61 1.63 1.67 -20.51
CA PHE A 61 1.62 2.75 -21.50
C PHE A 61 1.88 2.29 -22.93
N PHE A 62 2.59 1.18 -23.13
CA PHE A 62 2.81 0.56 -24.44
C PHE A 62 1.52 0.25 -25.22
N ASN A 63 0.38 0.10 -24.53
CA ASN A 63 -0.94 -0.16 -25.13
C ASN A 63 -1.92 1.02 -25.06
N LYS A 64 -1.45 2.22 -24.70
CA LYS A 64 -2.28 3.42 -24.52
C LYS A 64 -1.93 4.52 -25.51
N THR A 65 -2.95 5.28 -25.89
CA THR A 65 -2.83 6.53 -26.67
C THR A 65 -2.17 7.64 -25.85
N GLU A 66 -1.72 8.70 -26.51
CA GLU A 66 -1.11 9.85 -25.85
C GLU A 66 -2.11 10.56 -24.93
N GLU A 67 -3.37 10.62 -25.33
CA GLU A 67 -4.50 11.23 -24.61
C GLU A 67 -4.79 10.46 -23.32
N GLU A 68 -4.83 9.14 -23.38
CA GLU A 68 -4.98 8.30 -22.17
C GLU A 68 -3.78 8.45 -21.24
N ARG A 69 -2.55 8.46 -21.78
CA ARG A 69 -1.32 8.59 -20.97
C ARG A 69 -1.29 9.90 -20.16
N LYS A 70 -1.78 11.01 -20.71
CA LYS A 70 -1.87 12.31 -20.03
C LYS A 70 -2.74 12.28 -18.77
N GLU A 71 -3.71 11.36 -18.70
CA GLU A 71 -4.61 11.25 -17.55
C GLU A 71 -3.96 10.55 -16.35
N TYR A 72 -2.80 9.92 -16.52
CA TYR A 72 -2.12 9.19 -15.44
C TYR A 72 -1.22 10.09 -14.61
N ALA A 73 -1.25 9.88 -13.30
CA ALA A 73 -0.31 10.47 -12.36
C ALA A 73 0.98 9.64 -12.32
N GLY A 74 2.04 10.13 -12.98
CA GLY A 74 3.36 9.50 -13.02
C GLY A 74 4.19 9.73 -11.74
N THR A 75 5.36 9.07 -11.65
CA THR A 75 6.28 9.19 -10.50
C THR A 75 6.59 10.64 -10.12
N GLY A 76 6.99 11.47 -11.08
CA GLY A 76 7.40 12.85 -10.84
C GLY A 76 6.23 13.73 -10.40
N PHE A 77 5.05 13.57 -11.02
CA PHE A 77 3.85 14.29 -10.60
C PHE A 77 3.48 13.95 -9.15
N MET A 78 3.46 12.66 -8.83
CA MET A 78 3.09 12.18 -7.50
C MET A 78 4.07 12.64 -6.42
N TYR A 79 5.37 12.70 -6.74
CA TYR A 79 6.38 13.22 -5.83
C TYR A 79 6.10 14.68 -5.44
N GLU A 80 5.84 15.56 -6.42
CA GLU A 80 5.53 16.97 -6.19
C GLU A 80 4.21 17.15 -5.43
N TYR A 81 3.18 16.41 -5.85
CA TYR A 81 1.88 16.41 -5.16
C TYR A 81 2.01 15.99 -3.69
N GLN A 82 2.75 14.91 -3.40
CA GLN A 82 2.95 14.41 -2.03
C GLN A 82 3.83 15.34 -1.19
N LEU A 83 4.80 16.03 -1.78
CA LEU A 83 5.55 17.11 -1.09
C LEU A 83 4.63 18.24 -0.65
N LYS A 84 3.69 18.63 -1.50
CA LYS A 84 2.73 19.70 -1.18
C LYS A 84 1.68 19.26 -0.16
N MET A 85 1.12 18.06 -0.33
CA MET A 85 0.04 17.58 0.55
C MET A 85 0.56 17.13 1.91
N ASN A 86 1.76 16.55 1.95
CA ASN A 86 2.38 16.04 3.17
C ASN A 86 3.81 16.61 3.26
N PRO A 87 4.01 17.81 3.81
CA PRO A 87 5.33 18.41 3.95
C PRO A 87 6.30 17.49 4.73
N ILE A 88 7.60 17.54 4.41
CA ILE A 88 8.59 16.61 4.98
C ILE A 88 8.60 16.63 6.52
N HIS A 89 8.46 17.82 7.11
CA HIS A 89 8.50 18.01 8.57
C HIS A 89 7.30 17.37 9.30
N SER A 90 6.16 17.14 8.63
CA SER A 90 4.97 16.56 9.26
C SER A 90 4.86 15.05 9.11
N ARG A 91 5.73 14.41 8.31
CA ARG A 91 5.61 12.97 7.96
C ARG A 91 5.98 12.01 9.07
N LYS A 92 6.67 12.47 10.12
CA LYS A 92 7.27 11.59 11.14
C LYS A 92 6.22 10.66 11.77
N ILE A 93 5.06 11.22 12.09
CA ILE A 93 3.86 10.54 12.59
C ILE A 93 3.36 9.38 11.69
N LEU A 94 3.66 9.41 10.39
CA LEU A 94 3.27 8.37 9.42
C LEU A 94 4.44 7.47 9.02
N SER A 95 5.68 7.90 9.24
CA SER A 95 6.88 7.13 8.89
C SER A 95 7.48 6.35 10.05
N ASP A 96 7.21 6.76 11.29
CA ASP A 96 7.63 6.08 12.51
C ASP A 96 6.43 5.34 13.11
N LYS A 97 6.54 4.02 13.25
CA LYS A 97 5.41 3.19 13.66
C LYS A 97 5.01 3.40 15.12
N VAL A 98 5.97 3.76 15.98
CA VAL A 98 5.70 4.04 17.40
C VAL A 98 4.95 5.36 17.52
N GLU A 99 5.39 6.41 16.80
CA GLU A 99 4.66 7.68 16.78
C GLU A 99 3.26 7.51 16.20
N PHE A 100 3.13 6.73 15.13
CA PHE A 100 1.83 6.39 14.55
C PHE A 100 0.91 5.72 15.59
N PHE A 101 1.40 4.70 16.31
CA PHE A 101 0.58 4.01 17.30
C PHE A 101 0.24 4.86 18.52
N ARG A 102 1.17 5.68 19.01
CA ARG A 102 0.87 6.62 20.10
C ARG A 102 -0.19 7.64 19.69
N HIS A 103 -0.09 8.19 18.48
CA HIS A 103 -1.02 9.21 18.00
C HIS A 103 -2.40 8.64 17.67
N PHE A 104 -2.45 7.50 16.98
CA PHE A 104 -3.70 6.86 16.54
C PHE A 104 -4.16 5.73 17.46
N ASN A 105 -3.75 5.74 18.74
CA ASN A 105 -3.91 4.61 19.67
C ASN A 105 -5.34 4.03 19.71
N GLN A 106 -6.36 4.89 19.71
CA GLN A 106 -7.77 4.47 19.72
C GLN A 106 -8.21 3.71 18.46
N SER A 107 -7.47 3.85 17.36
CA SER A 107 -7.75 3.26 16.04
C SER A 107 -6.90 2.02 15.73
N ILE A 108 -5.89 1.72 16.56
CA ILE A 108 -4.96 0.58 16.35
C ILE A 108 -5.59 -0.76 16.70
N GLY A 109 -6.47 -0.78 17.71
CA GLY A 109 -7.33 -1.93 18.06
C GLY A 109 -6.59 -3.23 18.39
N ARG A 110 -5.30 -3.15 18.76
CA ARG A 110 -4.45 -4.28 19.15
C ARG A 110 -3.39 -3.81 20.14
N GLU A 111 -2.93 -4.71 21.01
CA GLU A 111 -1.84 -4.38 21.92
C GLU A 111 -0.48 -4.34 21.20
N TRP A 112 0.39 -3.44 21.64
CA TRP A 112 1.73 -3.26 21.11
C TRP A 112 2.66 -2.71 22.18
N TYR A 113 3.95 -3.06 22.10
CA TYR A 113 4.97 -2.62 23.06
C TYR A 113 6.31 -2.43 22.36
N ILE A 114 7.11 -1.47 22.82
CA ILE A 114 8.47 -1.27 22.31
C ILE A 114 9.51 -1.80 23.28
N LEU A 115 10.59 -2.37 22.76
CA LEU A 115 11.62 -3.06 23.53
C LEU A 115 12.22 -2.17 24.65
N SER A 116 12.39 -0.87 24.40
CA SER A 116 12.88 0.09 25.39
C SER A 116 11.94 0.28 26.60
N GLU A 117 10.68 -0.11 26.47
CA GLU A 117 9.63 0.02 27.49
C GLU A 117 9.20 -1.33 28.10
N PHE A 118 9.91 -2.42 27.78
CA PHE A 118 9.52 -3.77 28.20
C PHE A 118 9.54 -3.95 29.72
N SER A 119 10.55 -3.41 30.40
CA SER A 119 10.67 -3.51 31.86
C SER A 119 9.49 -2.87 32.58
N GLN A 120 8.98 -1.74 32.08
CA GLN A 120 7.80 -1.07 32.63
C GLN A 120 6.50 -1.84 32.35
N ASN A 121 6.46 -2.61 31.26
CA ASN A 121 5.26 -3.30 30.78
C ASN A 121 5.30 -4.83 30.97
N ARG A 122 6.25 -5.36 31.75
CA ARG A 122 6.54 -6.79 31.83
C ARG A 122 5.31 -7.67 32.04
N ASN A 123 4.46 -7.33 33.01
CA ASN A 123 3.27 -8.13 33.33
C ASN A 123 2.24 -8.13 32.20
N TYR A 124 2.05 -6.99 31.52
CA TYR A 124 1.15 -6.89 30.38
C TYR A 124 1.67 -7.67 29.17
N ILE A 125 2.98 -7.59 28.90
CA ILE A 125 3.62 -8.37 27.82
C ILE A 125 3.49 -9.87 28.09
N ILE A 126 3.70 -10.32 29.34
CA ILE A 126 3.50 -11.73 29.71
C ILE A 126 2.04 -12.14 29.47
N ALA A 127 1.06 -11.31 29.86
CA ALA A 127 -0.35 -11.60 29.62
C ALA A 127 -0.69 -11.68 28.12
N LEU A 128 -0.14 -10.77 27.29
CA LEU A 128 -0.25 -10.80 25.84
C LEU A 128 0.30 -12.12 25.26
N LEU A 129 1.49 -12.54 25.70
CA LEU A 129 2.14 -13.78 25.24
C LEU A 129 1.37 -15.04 25.64
N GLN A 130 0.72 -15.04 26.81
CA GLN A 130 -0.06 -16.18 27.28
C GLN A 130 -1.39 -16.34 26.54
N ARG A 131 -2.08 -15.23 26.23
CA ARG A 131 -3.37 -15.28 25.53
C ARG A 131 -3.23 -15.42 24.01
N SER A 132 -2.16 -14.89 23.43
CA SER A 132 -1.94 -14.89 21.99
C SER A 132 -1.21 -16.16 21.57
N LYS A 133 -1.65 -16.81 20.47
CA LYS A 133 -0.90 -17.94 19.89
C LYS A 133 0.31 -17.47 19.08
N LYS A 134 0.21 -16.28 18.49
CA LYS A 134 1.20 -15.67 17.62
C LYS A 134 1.37 -14.20 18.00
N ILE A 135 2.55 -13.69 17.73
CA ILE A 135 2.89 -12.27 17.84
C ILE A 135 3.66 -11.83 16.59
N VAL A 136 3.68 -10.53 16.38
CA VAL A 136 4.36 -9.90 15.25
C VAL A 136 5.51 -9.05 15.78
N LEU A 137 6.71 -9.27 15.24
CA LEU A 137 7.92 -8.51 15.55
C LEU A 137 8.28 -7.61 14.37
N LYS A 138 8.67 -6.35 14.66
CA LYS A 138 9.02 -5.36 13.65
C LYS A 138 10.17 -4.47 14.08
N ASP A 139 10.85 -3.88 13.10
CA ASP A 139 11.62 -2.64 13.25
C ASP A 139 10.65 -1.46 13.01
N SER A 140 10.53 -0.56 13.99
CA SER A 140 9.63 0.59 13.98
C SER A 140 9.91 1.62 12.89
N LYS A 141 11.15 1.65 12.37
CA LYS A 141 11.59 2.57 11.30
C LYS A 141 11.64 1.90 9.93
N GLY A 142 11.42 0.59 9.87
CA GLY A 142 11.33 -0.17 8.64
C GLY A 142 10.13 0.27 7.79
N GLN A 143 10.29 0.26 6.46
CA GLN A 143 9.20 0.53 5.52
C GLN A 143 8.87 -0.71 4.67
N ALA A 144 7.62 -0.77 4.18
CA ALA A 144 7.15 -1.76 3.22
C ALA A 144 7.22 -3.24 3.68
N GLY A 145 7.12 -3.49 4.99
CA GLY A 145 6.97 -4.84 5.54
C GLY A 145 8.19 -5.76 5.40
N LYS A 146 9.37 -5.23 5.02
CA LYS A 146 10.59 -6.03 4.80
C LYS A 146 11.22 -6.60 6.08
N GLU A 147 10.74 -6.17 7.24
CA GLU A 147 11.26 -6.53 8.57
C GLU A 147 10.12 -6.96 9.50
N VAL A 148 9.10 -7.64 8.96
CA VAL A 148 8.00 -8.19 9.75
C VAL A 148 8.22 -9.69 9.91
N GLU A 149 8.31 -10.15 11.16
CA GLU A 149 8.39 -11.57 11.48
C GLU A 149 7.21 -11.99 12.36
N VAL A 150 6.52 -13.07 11.98
CA VAL A 150 5.43 -13.65 12.78
C VAL A 150 5.96 -14.90 13.44
N ILE A 151 5.97 -14.91 14.76
CA ILE A 151 6.41 -16.07 15.55
C ILE A 151 5.26 -16.59 16.41
N ASN A 152 5.35 -17.86 16.80
CA ASN A 152 4.54 -18.37 17.89
C ASN A 152 4.97 -17.69 19.20
N SER A 153 4.03 -17.52 20.13
CA SER A 153 4.34 -16.94 21.42
C SER A 153 5.39 -17.77 22.17
N ILE A 154 6.35 -17.08 22.77
CA ILE A 154 7.48 -17.63 23.53
C ILE A 154 7.52 -16.96 24.91
N SER A 155 8.39 -17.42 25.82
CA SER A 155 8.56 -16.78 27.12
C SER A 155 9.10 -15.35 26.97
N TYR A 156 8.82 -14.49 27.96
CA TYR A 156 9.26 -13.10 27.97
C TYR A 156 10.80 -12.96 27.79
N ASP A 157 11.59 -13.75 28.52
CA ASP A 157 13.07 -13.65 28.45
C ASP A 157 13.61 -14.14 27.09
N ALA A 158 12.97 -15.16 26.51
CA ALA A 158 13.29 -15.62 25.16
C ALA A 158 12.92 -14.57 24.11
N LEU A 159 11.77 -13.90 24.26
CA LEU A 159 11.35 -12.80 23.40
C LEU A 159 12.34 -11.65 23.40
N VAL A 160 12.74 -11.17 24.58
CA VAL A 160 13.72 -10.08 24.72
C VAL A 160 15.03 -10.45 24.01
N SER A 161 15.55 -11.63 24.30
CA SER A 161 16.80 -12.13 23.71
C SER A 161 16.69 -12.22 22.18
N TYR A 162 15.58 -12.75 21.69
CA TYR A 162 15.30 -12.91 20.26
C TYR A 162 15.22 -11.55 19.54
N MET A 163 14.48 -10.60 20.10
CA MET A 163 14.33 -9.26 19.53
C MET A 163 15.67 -8.51 19.44
N ILE A 164 16.50 -8.58 20.49
CA ILE A 164 17.85 -7.96 20.49
C ILE A 164 18.72 -8.58 19.40
N GLN A 165 18.77 -9.91 19.32
CA GLN A 165 19.58 -10.63 18.34
C GLN A 165 19.16 -10.30 16.90
N ARG A 166 17.85 -10.18 16.66
CA ARG A 166 17.26 -9.96 15.34
C ARG A 166 17.02 -8.49 15.01
N LYS A 167 17.34 -7.59 15.95
CA LYS A 167 17.19 -6.13 15.85
C LYS A 167 15.74 -5.67 15.64
N PHE A 168 14.79 -6.37 16.25
CA PHE A 168 13.41 -5.89 16.36
C PHE A 168 13.26 -5.00 17.59
N ASP A 169 12.44 -3.96 17.49
CA ASP A 169 12.20 -3.02 18.59
C ASP A 169 10.71 -2.86 18.94
N LEU A 170 9.81 -3.46 18.16
CA LEU A 170 8.37 -3.38 18.33
C LEU A 170 7.73 -4.77 18.29
N ILE A 171 6.83 -5.02 19.24
CA ILE A 171 5.90 -6.16 19.20
C ILE A 171 4.48 -5.67 19.00
N GLU A 172 3.71 -6.45 18.26
CA GLU A 172 2.27 -6.26 18.08
C GLU A 172 1.55 -7.59 18.29
N GLU A 173 0.37 -7.53 18.89
CA GLU A 173 -0.59 -8.62 18.88
C GLU A 173 -0.94 -9.00 17.42
N PHE A 174 -1.03 -10.31 17.17
CA PHE A 174 -1.33 -10.80 15.83
C PHE A 174 -2.78 -10.48 15.44
N VAL A 175 -2.94 -9.81 14.30
CA VAL A 175 -4.26 -9.44 13.78
C VAL A 175 -4.89 -10.61 13.05
N TYR A 176 -6.02 -11.07 13.56
CA TYR A 176 -6.90 -12.01 12.86
C TYR A 176 -7.90 -11.22 12.01
N GLN A 177 -7.82 -11.40 10.69
CA GLN A 177 -8.77 -10.78 9.78
C GLN A 177 -10.15 -11.44 9.87
N HIS A 178 -11.16 -10.69 9.46
CA HIS A 178 -12.56 -11.10 9.46
C HIS A 178 -12.78 -12.40 8.68
N ASP A 179 -13.69 -13.25 9.13
CA ASP A 179 -13.92 -14.60 8.58
C ASP A 179 -14.18 -14.60 7.07
N ASN A 180 -14.94 -13.61 6.55
CA ASN A 180 -15.16 -13.46 5.10
C ASN A 180 -13.87 -13.18 4.32
N LEU A 181 -12.96 -12.35 4.85
CA LEU A 181 -11.65 -12.11 4.22
C LEU A 181 -10.75 -13.33 4.37
N GLN A 182 -10.86 -14.05 5.49
CA GLN A 182 -10.14 -15.31 5.69
C GLN A 182 -10.58 -16.38 4.68
N LYS A 183 -11.87 -16.45 4.33
CA LYS A 183 -12.37 -17.32 3.25
C LYS A 183 -11.87 -16.87 1.88
N LEU A 184 -11.84 -15.56 1.63
CA LEU A 184 -11.40 -15.00 0.35
C LEU A 184 -9.90 -15.22 0.10
N ALA A 185 -9.04 -14.86 1.04
CA ALA A 185 -7.59 -14.88 0.90
C ALA A 185 -6.93 -15.29 2.24
N PRO A 186 -6.75 -16.60 2.50
CA PRO A 186 -6.41 -17.11 3.82
C PRO A 186 -4.93 -16.97 4.23
N ARG A 187 -4.04 -16.63 3.30
CA ARG A 187 -2.58 -16.78 3.48
C ARG A 187 -1.94 -15.63 4.24
N GLY A 188 -2.39 -14.40 4.01
CA GLY A 188 -1.87 -13.20 4.65
C GLY A 188 -2.97 -12.34 5.26
N LEU A 189 -2.55 -11.30 5.98
CA LEU A 189 -3.45 -10.22 6.38
C LEU A 189 -3.74 -9.36 5.15
N ASN A 190 -4.99 -9.35 4.72
CA ASN A 190 -5.46 -8.54 3.60
C ASN A 190 -5.98 -7.20 4.13
N THR A 191 -5.48 -6.11 3.57
CA THR A 191 -5.85 -4.76 3.96
C THR A 191 -6.62 -4.04 2.86
N ILE A 192 -7.36 -3.02 3.28
CA ILE A 192 -7.99 -2.07 2.39
C ILE A 192 -7.15 -0.80 2.42
N ARG A 193 -6.66 -0.41 1.25
CA ARG A 193 -6.08 0.91 1.05
C ARG A 193 -7.21 1.91 0.83
N ILE A 194 -7.42 2.81 1.78
CA ILE A 194 -8.33 3.95 1.62
C ILE A 194 -7.51 5.23 1.59
N ILE A 195 -7.66 6.03 0.54
CA ILE A 195 -6.89 7.26 0.33
C ILE A 195 -7.79 8.45 0.67
N THR A 196 -7.40 9.19 1.69
CA THR A 196 -8.09 10.41 2.12
C THR A 196 -7.37 11.64 1.60
N GLN A 197 -8.12 12.68 1.26
CA GLN A 197 -7.62 14.00 0.93
C GLN A 197 -8.36 15.07 1.74
N ILE A 198 -7.62 15.94 2.43
CA ILE A 198 -8.18 17.11 3.09
C ILE A 198 -8.42 18.21 2.05
N ASN A 199 -9.66 18.63 1.89
CA ASN A 199 -10.05 19.64 0.91
C ASN A 199 -9.89 21.07 1.47
N LYS A 200 -10.22 22.09 0.67
CA LYS A 200 -10.10 23.50 1.05
C LYS A 200 -11.00 23.91 2.22
N ASN A 201 -12.10 23.19 2.43
CA ASN A 201 -13.05 23.38 3.53
C ASN A 201 -12.63 22.62 4.81
N LYS A 202 -11.47 21.96 4.80
CA LYS A 202 -11.00 21.06 5.87
C LYS A 202 -11.88 19.82 6.07
N GLU A 203 -12.59 19.40 5.03
CA GLU A 203 -13.34 18.15 5.02
C GLU A 203 -12.51 17.03 4.37
N VAL A 204 -12.92 15.78 4.61
CA VAL A 204 -12.20 14.60 4.11
C VAL A 204 -12.90 14.00 2.90
N ASP A 205 -12.23 14.09 1.75
CA ASP A 205 -12.60 13.41 0.53
C ASP A 205 -11.95 12.02 0.48
N ILE A 206 -12.69 11.01 0.03
CA ILE A 206 -12.13 9.69 -0.27
C ILE A 206 -11.85 9.61 -1.77
N ILE A 207 -10.57 9.56 -2.14
CA ILE A 207 -10.12 9.62 -3.54
C ILE A 207 -9.67 8.27 -4.09
N GLY A 208 -9.67 7.22 -3.27
CA GLY A 208 -9.38 5.86 -3.72
C GLY A 208 -9.64 4.81 -2.65
N THR A 209 -10.16 3.67 -3.09
CA THR A 209 -10.54 2.52 -2.25
C THR A 209 -10.13 1.24 -2.95
N ILE A 210 -9.16 0.53 -2.38
CA ILE A 210 -8.52 -0.61 -3.04
C ILE A 210 -8.37 -1.77 -2.05
N LEU A 211 -8.91 -2.93 -2.40
CA LEU A 211 -8.64 -4.17 -1.69
C LEU A 211 -7.27 -4.68 -2.11
N ARG A 212 -6.36 -4.90 -1.16
CA ARG A 212 -5.08 -5.57 -1.38
C ARG A 212 -5.25 -7.04 -1.00
N LEU A 213 -4.87 -7.95 -1.90
CA LEU A 213 -5.14 -9.38 -1.79
C LEU A 213 -3.85 -10.19 -1.83
N SER A 214 -3.52 -10.82 -0.71
CA SER A 214 -2.54 -11.89 -0.64
C SER A 214 -2.97 -13.07 -1.52
N ILE A 215 -2.08 -13.58 -2.35
CA ILE A 215 -2.33 -14.77 -3.17
C ILE A 215 -1.76 -16.00 -2.48
N ASP A 216 -0.44 -16.07 -2.40
CA ASP A 216 0.28 -17.13 -1.69
C ASP A 216 1.46 -16.56 -0.90
N SER A 217 1.16 -15.55 -0.08
CA SER A 217 2.14 -14.89 0.78
C SER A 217 1.52 -14.39 2.07
N ASN A 218 2.36 -14.17 3.08
CA ASN A 218 1.93 -13.66 4.38
C ASN A 218 1.60 -12.16 4.38
N THR A 219 1.90 -11.44 3.29
CA THR A 219 1.56 -10.02 3.08
C THR A 219 0.66 -9.88 1.86
N ASP A 220 0.06 -8.70 1.67
CA ASP A 220 -0.83 -8.38 0.56
C ASP A 220 -0.20 -7.38 -0.45
N ASN A 221 1.11 -7.14 -0.37
CA ASN A 221 1.78 -6.12 -1.15
C ASN A 221 1.90 -6.54 -2.64
N LEU A 222 1.44 -5.69 -3.56
CA LEU A 222 1.55 -5.91 -5.01
C LEU A 222 2.97 -6.26 -5.48
N SER A 223 4.01 -5.72 -4.83
CA SER A 223 5.40 -5.92 -5.27
C SER A 223 5.92 -7.36 -5.09
N VAL A 224 5.25 -8.19 -4.28
CA VAL A 224 5.65 -9.59 -4.04
C VAL A 224 4.79 -10.60 -4.81
N GLY A 225 4.05 -10.14 -5.82
CA GLY A 225 3.28 -11.00 -6.73
C GLY A 225 1.80 -11.17 -6.36
N ASN A 226 1.31 -10.36 -5.42
CA ASN A 226 -0.08 -10.29 -5.02
C ASN A 226 -0.96 -9.49 -5.99
N ALA A 227 -2.26 -9.48 -5.72
CA ALA A 227 -3.25 -8.79 -6.52
C ALA A 227 -3.90 -7.62 -5.75
N ALA A 228 -4.52 -6.70 -6.47
CA ALA A 228 -5.33 -5.64 -5.89
C ALA A 228 -6.59 -5.42 -6.72
N ALA A 229 -7.70 -5.08 -6.07
CA ALA A 229 -8.98 -4.84 -6.73
C ALA A 229 -9.58 -3.50 -6.30
N SER A 230 -10.23 -2.81 -7.23
CA SER A 230 -10.96 -1.58 -6.92
C SER A 230 -12.22 -1.93 -6.11
N ILE A 231 -12.55 -1.08 -5.14
CA ILE A 231 -13.80 -1.17 -4.37
C ILE A 231 -14.63 0.05 -4.73
N ASP A 232 -15.89 -0.16 -5.08
CA ASP A 232 -16.85 0.93 -5.26
C ASP A 232 -17.13 1.61 -3.91
N LEU A 233 -16.92 2.93 -3.86
CA LEU A 233 -17.01 3.72 -2.64
C LEU A 233 -18.41 3.66 -2.01
N MET A 234 -19.45 3.67 -2.83
CA MET A 234 -20.84 3.76 -2.36
C MET A 234 -21.34 2.43 -1.80
N SER A 235 -21.02 1.32 -2.45
CA SER A 235 -21.53 -0.01 -2.07
C SER A 235 -20.60 -0.81 -1.17
N GLY A 236 -19.31 -0.46 -1.12
CA GLY A 236 -18.29 -1.24 -0.41
C GLY A 236 -18.04 -2.61 -1.04
N LYS A 237 -18.33 -2.77 -2.33
CA LYS A 237 -18.11 -4.01 -3.08
C LYS A 237 -16.96 -3.86 -4.05
N VAL A 238 -16.25 -4.95 -4.28
CA VAL A 238 -15.25 -5.01 -5.34
C VAL A 238 -15.95 -4.91 -6.70
N ASP A 239 -15.62 -3.87 -7.48
CA ASP A 239 -16.35 -3.52 -8.72
C ASP A 239 -15.68 -4.05 -9.99
N ARG A 240 -14.43 -4.54 -9.89
CA ARG A 240 -13.58 -4.93 -11.02
C ARG A 240 -12.73 -6.15 -10.70
N LYS A 241 -12.19 -6.78 -11.75
CA LYS A 241 -11.20 -7.85 -11.62
C LYS A 241 -10.00 -7.36 -10.82
N ALA A 242 -9.42 -8.24 -10.01
CA ALA A 242 -8.16 -7.93 -9.35
C ALA A 242 -7.01 -8.00 -10.37
N VAL A 243 -6.07 -7.08 -10.23
CA VAL A 243 -4.92 -6.90 -11.12
C VAL A 243 -3.63 -7.20 -10.39
N TYR A 244 -2.64 -7.71 -11.13
CA TYR A 244 -1.27 -7.90 -10.62
C TYR A 244 -0.39 -6.71 -11.00
N GLY A 245 0.60 -6.42 -10.15
CA GLY A 245 1.70 -5.51 -10.52
C GLY A 245 2.57 -6.08 -11.66
N ASP A 246 2.61 -7.41 -11.80
CA ASP A 246 3.16 -8.09 -12.97
C ASP A 246 2.15 -8.05 -14.13
N PHE A 247 2.34 -7.09 -15.04
CA PHE A 247 1.50 -6.89 -16.23
C PHE A 247 1.58 -8.03 -17.27
N THR A 248 2.39 -9.06 -17.02
CA THR A 248 2.39 -10.29 -17.83
C THR A 248 1.34 -11.30 -17.38
N LYS A 249 0.80 -11.14 -16.17
CA LYS A 249 -0.32 -11.95 -15.66
C LYS A 249 -1.66 -11.39 -16.10
N ASN A 250 -2.62 -12.28 -16.27
CA ASN A 250 -4.02 -11.90 -16.50
C ASN A 250 -4.68 -11.43 -15.22
N ASP A 251 -5.60 -10.49 -15.36
CA ASP A 251 -6.45 -10.02 -14.27
C ASP A 251 -7.44 -11.14 -13.86
N ILE A 252 -7.81 -11.22 -12.59
CA ILE A 252 -8.56 -12.35 -12.01
C ILE A 252 -9.91 -11.93 -11.41
N GLU A 253 -10.93 -12.76 -11.64
CA GLU A 253 -12.24 -12.63 -10.97
C GLU A 253 -12.41 -13.60 -9.80
N ILE A 254 -11.62 -14.67 -9.79
CA ILE A 254 -11.66 -15.73 -8.79
C ILE A 254 -10.27 -15.81 -8.18
N HIS A 255 -10.23 -15.87 -6.84
CA HIS A 255 -8.98 -16.00 -6.12
C HIS A 255 -8.35 -17.38 -6.41
N PRO A 256 -7.11 -17.45 -6.94
CA PRO A 256 -6.55 -18.68 -7.48
C PRO A 256 -6.28 -19.76 -6.43
N ILE A 257 -6.12 -19.38 -5.15
CA ILE A 257 -5.89 -20.35 -4.05
C ILE A 257 -7.19 -20.82 -3.39
N SER A 258 -8.10 -19.91 -3.02
CA SER A 258 -9.34 -20.24 -2.29
C SER A 258 -10.52 -20.60 -3.20
N GLY A 259 -10.47 -20.25 -4.49
CA GLY A 259 -11.60 -20.43 -5.42
C GLY A 259 -12.76 -19.46 -5.19
N VAL A 260 -12.64 -18.51 -4.26
CA VAL A 260 -13.71 -17.54 -3.95
C VAL A 260 -13.73 -16.43 -5.00
N ARG A 261 -14.94 -16.01 -5.40
CA ARG A 261 -15.14 -14.88 -6.32
C ARG A 261 -14.73 -13.56 -5.64
N ILE A 262 -13.88 -12.80 -6.32
CA ILE A 262 -13.36 -11.50 -5.88
C ILE A 262 -14.33 -10.38 -6.28
N VAL A 263 -14.82 -10.38 -7.52
CA VAL A 263 -15.80 -9.38 -7.99
C VAL A 263 -17.10 -9.55 -7.23
N ASP A 264 -17.74 -8.43 -6.89
CA ASP A 264 -18.95 -8.33 -6.06
C ASP A 264 -18.75 -8.72 -4.58
N PHE A 265 -17.52 -9.06 -4.16
CA PHE A 265 -17.21 -9.32 -2.76
C PHE A 265 -17.49 -8.05 -1.94
N LYS A 266 -18.40 -8.17 -0.97
CA LYS A 266 -18.73 -7.07 -0.05
C LYS A 266 -17.75 -7.04 1.11
N ILE A 267 -17.12 -5.88 1.29
CA ILE A 267 -16.25 -5.63 2.43
C ILE A 267 -17.08 -5.59 3.73
N PRO A 268 -16.76 -6.41 4.74
CA PRO A 268 -17.37 -6.30 6.07
C PRO A 268 -16.98 -4.97 6.73
N PHE A 269 -17.90 -4.38 7.52
CA PHE A 269 -17.67 -3.12 8.23
C PHE A 269 -17.23 -1.94 7.33
N TRP A 270 -17.81 -1.83 6.13
CA TRP A 270 -17.40 -0.83 5.14
C TRP A 270 -17.61 0.61 5.62
N GLU A 271 -18.80 0.91 6.13
CA GLU A 271 -19.15 2.26 6.58
C GLU A 271 -18.28 2.68 7.77
N GLU A 272 -18.04 1.76 8.69
CA GLU A 272 -17.16 1.92 9.84
C GLU A 272 -15.71 2.15 9.40
N SER A 273 -15.26 1.47 8.35
CA SER A 273 -13.91 1.67 7.79
C SER A 273 -13.75 3.06 7.20
N ILE A 274 -14.76 3.56 6.48
CA ILE A 274 -14.77 4.91 5.93
C ILE A 274 -14.79 5.94 7.07
N LYS A 275 -15.60 5.72 8.10
CA LYS A 275 -15.63 6.59 9.28
C LYS A 275 -14.28 6.62 9.98
N LEU A 276 -13.68 5.46 10.24
CA LEU A 276 -12.37 5.31 10.89
C LEU A 276 -11.29 6.16 10.21
N VAL A 277 -11.16 6.05 8.88
CA VAL A 277 -10.10 6.77 8.16
C VAL A 277 -10.39 8.26 8.02
N LYS A 278 -11.67 8.67 7.96
CA LYS A 278 -12.04 10.09 8.00
C LYS A 278 -11.68 10.73 9.33
N ASP A 279 -12.02 10.07 10.43
CA ASP A 279 -11.66 10.52 11.77
C ASP A 279 -10.12 10.57 11.94
N ALA A 280 -9.41 9.55 11.45
CA ALA A 280 -7.94 9.52 11.49
C ALA A 280 -7.31 10.64 10.65
N ALA A 281 -7.84 10.94 9.45
CA ALA A 281 -7.34 12.03 8.62
C ALA A 281 -7.49 13.41 9.27
N LEU A 282 -8.60 13.65 9.99
CA LEU A 282 -8.82 14.90 10.72
C LEU A 282 -7.88 15.05 11.93
N ASN A 283 -7.34 13.95 12.45
CA ASN A 283 -6.35 13.95 13.53
C ASN A 283 -4.91 14.25 13.04
N SER A 284 -4.66 14.49 11.74
CA SER A 284 -3.35 14.89 11.21
C SER A 284 -3.46 15.86 10.03
N LEU A 285 -3.93 17.08 10.30
CA LEU A 285 -4.20 18.08 9.24
C LEU A 285 -2.96 18.56 8.47
N ASP A 286 -1.76 18.39 9.02
CA ASP A 286 -0.50 18.69 8.33
C ASP A 286 -0.13 17.63 7.27
N ASN A 287 -0.77 16.46 7.30
CA ASN A 287 -0.67 15.44 6.27
C ASN A 287 -2.01 15.34 5.54
N LYS A 288 -2.15 16.12 4.47
CA LYS A 288 -3.43 16.31 3.78
C LYS A 288 -3.83 15.14 2.89
N SER A 289 -2.91 14.26 2.49
CA SER A 289 -3.22 13.16 1.58
C SER A 289 -2.60 11.85 2.06
N ILE A 290 -3.39 10.96 2.64
CA ILE A 290 -2.88 9.77 3.34
C ILE A 290 -3.53 8.52 2.74
N GLY A 291 -2.69 7.52 2.43
CA GLY A 291 -3.16 6.17 2.13
C GLY A 291 -3.17 5.31 3.38
N TRP A 292 -4.34 5.11 3.96
CA TRP A 292 -4.55 4.28 5.14
C TRP A 292 -4.66 2.82 4.75
N ASP A 293 -3.91 1.96 5.43
CA ASP A 293 -4.11 0.52 5.37
C ASP A 293 -4.98 0.07 6.54
N VAL A 294 -6.18 -0.39 6.22
CA VAL A 294 -7.19 -0.83 7.18
C VAL A 294 -7.28 -2.35 7.15
N ALA A 295 -7.13 -3.00 8.30
CA ALA A 295 -7.49 -4.41 8.45
C ALA A 295 -8.91 -4.51 9.00
N ILE A 296 -9.68 -5.47 8.50
CA ILE A 296 -11.02 -5.75 9.01
C ILE A 296 -10.94 -6.98 9.89
N THR A 297 -11.38 -6.87 11.14
CA THR A 297 -11.48 -7.98 12.09
C THR A 297 -12.95 -8.34 12.33
N ASN A 298 -13.23 -9.43 13.05
CA ASN A 298 -14.61 -9.74 13.47
C ASN A 298 -15.17 -8.73 14.48
N ASN A 299 -14.32 -7.89 15.08
CA ASN A 299 -14.71 -6.83 16.03
C ASN A 299 -14.80 -5.44 15.38
N GLY A 300 -14.55 -5.33 14.07
CA GLY A 300 -14.55 -4.07 13.34
C GLY A 300 -13.20 -3.74 12.68
N PRO A 301 -13.11 -2.58 12.00
CA PRO A 301 -11.93 -2.14 11.29
C PRO A 301 -10.87 -1.55 12.24
N ILE A 302 -9.60 -1.78 11.93
CA ILE A 302 -8.45 -1.23 12.66
C ILE A 302 -7.40 -0.68 11.68
N LEU A 303 -6.65 0.33 12.12
CA LEU A 303 -5.54 0.89 11.35
C LEU A 303 -4.27 0.04 11.50
N ILE A 304 -3.66 -0.31 10.37
CA ILE A 304 -2.36 -0.98 10.33
C ILE A 304 -1.24 0.05 10.17
N GLU A 305 -1.38 0.97 9.23
CA GLU A 305 -0.43 2.05 8.95
C GLU A 305 -1.08 3.18 8.12
N GLY A 306 -0.47 4.37 8.16
CA GLY A 306 -0.82 5.51 7.29
C GLY A 306 0.37 5.86 6.39
N ASN A 307 0.11 6.04 5.10
CA ASN A 307 1.17 6.26 4.11
C ASN A 307 1.11 7.68 3.52
N HIS A 308 2.06 8.53 3.88
CA HIS A 308 2.22 9.89 3.31
C HIS A 308 2.66 9.88 1.83
N ASN A 309 3.22 8.76 1.36
CA ASN A 309 3.74 8.58 0.00
C ASN A 309 3.03 7.42 -0.72
N TRP A 310 1.71 7.30 -0.50
CA TRP A 310 0.89 6.22 -1.01
C TRP A 310 1.09 5.97 -2.53
N GLY A 311 0.98 4.69 -2.93
CA GLY A 311 1.43 4.22 -4.22
C GLY A 311 0.49 4.53 -5.39
N ARG A 312 0.94 5.37 -6.32
CA ARG A 312 0.22 5.72 -7.57
C ARG A 312 -0.22 4.52 -8.40
N THR A 313 0.56 3.43 -8.39
CA THR A 313 0.29 2.21 -9.15
C THR A 313 -0.87 1.44 -8.51
N LEU A 314 -0.83 1.27 -7.19
CA LEU A 314 -1.93 0.62 -6.46
C LEU A 314 -3.25 1.40 -6.62
N TRP A 315 -3.18 2.72 -6.75
CA TRP A 315 -4.35 3.58 -6.94
C TRP A 315 -4.94 3.52 -8.36
N GLN A 316 -4.11 3.54 -9.41
CA GLN A 316 -4.58 3.67 -10.80
C GLN A 316 -4.72 2.34 -11.54
N LEU A 317 -3.97 1.31 -11.15
CA LEU A 317 -3.96 0.03 -11.85
C LEU A 317 -5.27 -0.75 -11.69
N PRO A 318 -5.85 -0.90 -10.47
CA PRO A 318 -7.08 -1.69 -10.28
C PRO A 318 -8.32 -1.07 -10.95
N VAL A 319 -8.37 0.26 -11.06
CA VAL A 319 -9.42 0.96 -11.82
C VAL A 319 -9.17 0.98 -13.32
N ASN A 320 -7.95 0.62 -13.75
CA ASN A 320 -7.46 0.67 -15.13
C ASN A 320 -7.71 2.02 -15.83
N LYS A 321 -7.52 3.13 -15.12
CA LYS A 321 -7.76 4.49 -15.62
C LYS A 321 -6.75 5.47 -15.04
N GLY A 322 -6.41 6.50 -15.81
CA GLY A 322 -5.66 7.64 -15.31
C GLY A 322 -6.52 8.49 -14.37
N LEU A 323 -6.03 8.73 -13.15
CA LEU A 323 -6.77 9.45 -12.12
C LEU A 323 -6.17 10.81 -11.78
N LYS A 324 -5.20 11.30 -12.56
CA LYS A 324 -4.48 12.56 -12.28
C LYS A 324 -5.41 13.76 -12.04
N LYS A 325 -6.48 13.86 -12.84
CA LYS A 325 -7.50 14.93 -12.73
C LYS A 325 -8.18 14.98 -11.36
N VAL A 326 -8.24 13.86 -10.63
CA VAL A 326 -8.73 13.83 -9.24
C VAL A 326 -7.80 14.63 -8.34
N LEU A 327 -6.48 14.49 -8.52
CA LEU A 327 -5.48 15.19 -7.70
C LEU A 327 -5.37 16.67 -8.09
N ASP A 328 -5.48 16.99 -9.38
CA ASP A 328 -5.36 18.35 -9.92
C ASP A 328 -6.34 19.35 -9.25
N GLN A 329 -7.45 18.87 -8.67
CA GLN A 329 -8.44 19.70 -7.96
C GLN A 329 -7.93 20.26 -6.62
N TYR A 330 -6.90 19.64 -6.04
CA TYR A 330 -6.35 19.98 -4.73
C TYR A 330 -5.04 20.77 -4.80
N VAL A 331 -4.38 20.79 -5.97
CA VAL A 331 -3.06 21.38 -6.19
C VAL A 331 -3.14 22.81 -6.69
#